data_AF-A0A4R4IAJ4-F1
#
_entry.id   AF-A0A4R4IAJ4-F1
#
_cell.length_a   1.000
_cell.length_b   1.000
_cell.length_c   1.000
_cell.angle_alpha   90.00
_cell.angle_beta   90.00
_cell.angle_gamma   90.00
#
_symmetry.space_group_name_H-M   'P 1'
#
loop_
_entity.id
_entity.type
_entity.pdbx_description
1 polymer ?
#
loop_
_entity_poly.entity_id
_entity_poly.type
_entity_poly.pdbx_seq_one_letter_code
_entity_poly.pdbx_strand_id
1 'polypeptide(L)'
;MSALRLTFGIDPGLTGAIVTLLDGVAGPMIDMPTRRVDGWGEIDARALAVFIREQRTAHPGAYVSACVEKVGAMPGDGGTSAFRFGETSGGIRFTLDVLGVPYTRAIPAVWKRQFALIGKDKDAARQLCLQRFPEVAHMLTRKKDNGRADALLIALYGEQQVGGRESAAALQPRACARVCGEEAA
;
A
#
# COMPACT_ATOMS: atom_id res chain seq x y z
N MET A 1 16.60 2.14 -18.62
CA MET A 1 15.16 2.48 -18.45
C MET A 1 14.77 1.96 -17.07
N SER A 2 14.17 2.79 -16.22
CA SER A 2 13.65 2.31 -14.93
C SER A 2 12.52 1.32 -15.22
N ALA A 3 12.44 0.22 -14.47
CA ALA A 3 11.29 -0.69 -14.58
C ALA A 3 10.02 0.06 -14.15
N LEU A 4 8.89 -0.19 -14.84
CA LEU A 4 7.58 0.31 -14.42
C LEU A 4 7.32 -0.08 -12.96
N ARG A 5 6.70 0.77 -12.16
CA ARG A 5 6.43 0.46 -10.75
C ARG A 5 4.98 0.08 -10.56
N LEU A 6 4.75 -1.11 -10.04
CA LEU A 6 3.43 -1.60 -9.63
C LEU A 6 3.35 -1.58 -8.10
N THR A 7 2.58 -0.64 -7.57
CA THR A 7 2.43 -0.46 -6.13
C THR A 7 1.03 -0.83 -5.67
N PHE A 8 0.94 -1.73 -4.68
CA PHE A 8 -0.32 -2.01 -4.01
C PHE A 8 -0.51 -1.10 -2.81
N GLY A 9 -1.62 -0.37 -2.73
CA GLY A 9 -2.04 0.33 -1.52
C GLY A 9 -3.08 -0.47 -0.76
N ILE A 10 -2.92 -0.60 0.55
CA ILE A 10 -3.81 -1.41 1.39
C ILE A 10 -4.25 -0.65 2.64
N ASP A 11 -5.56 -0.41 2.74
CA ASP A 11 -6.25 -0.09 3.98
C ASP A 11 -6.71 -1.41 4.61
N PRO A 12 -6.14 -1.83 5.77
CA PRO A 12 -6.33 -3.16 6.32
C PRO A 12 -7.68 -3.39 7.03
N GLY A 13 -8.56 -2.39 7.10
CA GLY A 13 -9.89 -2.57 7.70
C GLY A 13 -10.78 -3.53 6.90
N LEU A 14 -11.77 -4.16 7.56
CA LEU A 14 -12.76 -5.01 6.89
C LEU A 14 -13.64 -4.24 5.87
N THR A 15 -13.72 -2.92 6.02
CA THR A 15 -14.34 -2.00 5.04
C THR A 15 -13.31 -1.20 4.25
N GLY A 16 -12.03 -1.58 4.35
CA GLY A 16 -10.93 -0.99 3.61
C GLY A 16 -10.90 -1.50 2.17
N ALA A 17 -9.74 -1.42 1.54
CA ALA A 17 -9.55 -1.81 0.16
C ALA A 17 -8.10 -2.20 -0.14
N ILE A 18 -7.93 -2.91 -1.26
CA ILE A 18 -6.65 -3.04 -1.94
C ILE A 18 -6.77 -2.42 -3.34
N VAL A 19 -5.78 -1.63 -3.71
CA VAL A 19 -5.72 -0.92 -5.00
C VAL A 19 -4.35 -1.08 -5.63
N THR A 20 -4.26 -0.87 -6.95
CA THR A 20 -2.98 -0.75 -7.65
C THR A 20 -2.72 0.68 -8.12
N LEU A 21 -1.45 1.04 -8.13
CA LEU A 21 -0.91 2.23 -8.75
C LEU A 21 0.20 1.78 -9.71
N LEU A 22 0.14 2.24 -10.96
CA LEU A 22 1.16 1.99 -11.98
C LEU A 22 1.84 3.31 -12.32
N ASP A 23 3.05 3.53 -11.78
CA ASP A 23 3.80 4.79 -11.89
C ASP A 23 2.93 6.04 -11.64
N GLY A 24 2.20 6.05 -10.52
CA GLY A 24 1.32 7.15 -10.16
C GLY A 24 -0.06 7.16 -10.83
N VAL A 25 -0.35 6.24 -11.75
CA VAL A 25 -1.67 6.10 -12.41
C VAL A 25 -2.52 5.08 -11.68
N ALA A 26 -3.77 5.42 -11.34
CA ALA A 26 -4.65 4.49 -10.63
C ALA A 26 -5.08 3.34 -11.54
N GLY A 27 -4.96 2.11 -11.03
CA GLY A 27 -5.35 0.90 -11.73
C GLY A 27 -6.51 0.16 -11.06
N PRO A 28 -6.65 -1.15 -11.32
CA PRO A 28 -7.64 -2.00 -10.66
C PRO A 28 -7.65 -1.86 -9.13
N MET A 29 -8.86 -1.92 -8.57
CA MET A 29 -9.08 -1.86 -7.13
C MET A 29 -10.31 -2.67 -6.73
N ILE A 30 -10.26 -3.25 -5.54
CA ILE A 30 -11.37 -3.96 -4.93
C ILE A 30 -11.51 -3.55 -3.47
N ASP A 31 -12.74 -3.59 -2.96
CA ASP A 31 -12.97 -3.54 -1.52
C ASP A 31 -12.23 -4.72 -0.85
N MET A 32 -11.88 -4.57 0.43
CA MET A 32 -11.13 -5.60 1.14
C MET A 32 -11.84 -6.95 0.99
N PRO A 33 -11.19 -7.97 0.41
CA PRO A 33 -11.79 -9.29 0.31
C PRO A 33 -12.02 -9.81 1.73
N THR A 34 -13.26 -10.16 2.04
CA THR A 34 -13.65 -10.65 3.36
C THR A 34 -14.48 -11.90 3.25
N ARG A 35 -14.43 -12.71 4.31
CA ARG A 35 -15.23 -13.92 4.48
C ARG A 35 -15.83 -13.95 5.88
N ARG A 36 -16.84 -14.81 6.06
CA ARG A 36 -17.47 -15.05 7.36
C ARG A 36 -16.98 -16.39 7.91
N VAL A 37 -16.34 -16.37 9.08
CA VAL A 37 -15.89 -17.56 9.81
C VAL A 37 -16.42 -17.47 11.22
N ASP A 38 -17.09 -18.52 11.69
CA ASP A 38 -17.66 -18.61 13.04
C ASP A 38 -18.53 -17.40 13.46
N GLY A 39 -19.24 -16.81 12.50
CA GLY A 39 -20.09 -15.64 12.74
C GLY A 39 -19.33 -14.30 12.80
N TRP A 40 -18.07 -14.25 12.39
CA TRP A 40 -17.22 -13.05 12.37
C TRP A 40 -16.71 -12.75 10.97
N GLY A 41 -16.46 -11.47 10.70
CA GLY A 41 -15.82 -11.03 9.48
C GLY A 41 -14.31 -11.11 9.62
N GLU A 42 -13.66 -11.73 8.65
CA GLU A 42 -12.21 -11.84 8.52
C GLU A 42 -11.81 -11.51 7.09
N ILE A 43 -10.54 -11.18 6.86
CA ILE A 43 -10.04 -11.07 5.49
C ILE A 43 -10.08 -12.42 4.79
N ASP A 44 -10.34 -12.41 3.49
CA ASP A 44 -10.06 -13.55 2.61
C ASP A 44 -8.65 -13.40 2.02
N ALA A 45 -7.67 -13.94 2.74
CA ALA A 45 -6.27 -13.93 2.31
C ALA A 45 -6.04 -14.60 0.95
N ARG A 46 -6.87 -15.60 0.58
CA ARG A 46 -6.77 -16.25 -0.74
C ARG A 46 -7.21 -15.28 -1.84
N ALA A 47 -8.36 -14.63 -1.68
CA ALA A 47 -8.85 -13.66 -2.66
C ALA A 47 -7.89 -12.46 -2.78
N LEU A 48 -7.32 -11.98 -1.67
CA LEU A 48 -6.27 -10.98 -1.66
C LEU A 48 -5.04 -11.43 -2.49
N ALA A 49 -4.58 -12.67 -2.27
CA ALA A 49 -3.45 -13.22 -3.00
C ALA A 49 -3.71 -13.38 -4.50
N VAL A 50 -4.93 -13.79 -4.87
CA VAL A 50 -5.36 -13.91 -6.28
C VAL A 50 -5.30 -12.55 -6.95
N PHE A 51 -5.89 -11.51 -6.35
CA PHE A 51 -5.82 -10.15 -6.89
C PHE A 51 -4.37 -9.72 -7.12
N ILE A 52 -3.49 -9.86 -6.13
CA ILE A 52 -2.06 -9.48 -6.27
C ILE A 52 -1.39 -10.23 -7.41
N ARG A 53 -1.64 -11.54 -7.56
CA ARG A 53 -1.05 -12.37 -8.62
C ARG A 53 -1.54 -11.97 -10.01
N GLU A 54 -2.82 -11.66 -10.15
CA GLU A 54 -3.40 -11.19 -11.42
C GLU A 54 -2.74 -9.89 -11.88
N GLN A 55 -2.61 -8.91 -10.97
CA GLN A 55 -1.97 -7.63 -11.31
C GLN A 55 -0.49 -7.81 -11.65
N ARG A 56 0.24 -8.68 -10.93
CA ARG A 56 1.63 -9.02 -11.29
C ARG A 56 1.75 -9.67 -12.66
N THR A 57 0.80 -10.54 -13.01
CA THR A 57 0.78 -11.24 -14.30
C THR A 57 0.47 -10.28 -15.45
N ALA A 58 -0.41 -9.30 -15.23
CA ALA A 58 -0.74 -8.27 -16.20
C ALA A 58 0.41 -7.29 -16.47
N HIS A 59 1.37 -7.17 -15.54
CA HIS A 59 2.50 -6.23 -15.63
C HIS A 59 3.85 -6.96 -15.49
N PRO A 60 4.22 -7.82 -16.46
CA PRO A 60 5.48 -8.55 -16.41
C PRO A 60 6.67 -7.59 -16.44
N GLY A 61 7.65 -7.82 -15.56
CA GLY A 61 8.85 -7.00 -15.45
C GLY A 61 8.70 -5.71 -14.64
N ALA A 62 7.51 -5.40 -14.12
CA ALA A 62 7.34 -4.28 -13.20
C ALA A 62 8.06 -4.53 -11.86
N TYR A 63 8.60 -3.47 -11.27
CA TYR A 63 9.02 -3.48 -9.87
C TYR A 63 7.78 -3.47 -8.97
N VAL A 64 7.58 -4.56 -8.23
CA VAL A 64 6.37 -4.77 -7.43
C VAL A 64 6.63 -4.43 -5.98
N SER A 65 5.77 -3.61 -5.38
CA SER A 65 5.83 -3.29 -3.95
C SER A 65 4.44 -3.06 -3.37
N ALA A 66 4.33 -3.01 -2.05
CA ALA A 66 3.10 -2.60 -1.37
C ALA A 66 3.33 -1.53 -0.30
N CYS A 67 2.28 -0.79 0.02
CA CYS A 67 2.21 0.09 1.17
C CYS A 67 0.94 -0.24 1.95
N VAL A 68 1.10 -0.55 3.24
CA VAL A 68 0.00 -0.97 4.11
C VAL A 68 -0.11 0.02 5.25
N GLU A 69 -1.33 0.48 5.58
CA GLU A 69 -1.49 1.33 6.76
C GLU A 69 -1.01 0.59 8.03
N LYS A 70 -0.22 1.30 8.85
CA LYS A 70 0.22 0.81 10.14
C LYS A 70 -0.91 0.97 11.14
N VAL A 71 -1.62 -0.12 11.37
CA VAL A 71 -2.68 -0.21 12.37
C VAL A 71 -2.22 -0.96 13.62
N GLY A 72 -2.97 -0.80 14.71
CA GLY A 72 -2.73 -1.48 15.97
C GLY A 72 -3.95 -1.39 16.88
N ALA A 73 -3.95 -2.21 17.94
CA ALA A 73 -4.99 -2.15 18.97
C ALA A 73 -4.95 -0.80 19.69
N MET A 74 -6.12 -0.26 20.02
CA MET A 74 -6.27 1.02 20.71
C MET A 74 -6.70 0.80 22.16
N PRO A 75 -6.34 1.73 23.08
CA PRO A 75 -6.91 1.73 24.42
C PRO A 75 -8.44 1.76 24.34
N GLY A 76 -9.10 0.78 24.98
CA GLY A 76 -10.56 0.63 24.95
C GLY A 76 -11.09 -0.46 24.01
N ASP A 77 -10.24 -1.04 23.15
CA ASP A 77 -10.64 -2.23 22.38
C ASP A 77 -10.82 -3.43 23.32
N GLY A 78 -11.90 -4.19 23.11
CA GLY A 78 -12.08 -5.48 23.79
C GLY A 78 -10.99 -6.46 23.36
N GLY A 79 -10.50 -7.32 24.26
CA GLY A 79 -9.42 -8.27 23.97
C GLY A 79 -9.69 -9.14 22.73
N THR A 80 -10.93 -9.62 22.59
CA THR A 80 -11.36 -10.41 21.42
C THR A 80 -11.35 -9.61 20.12
N SER A 81 -11.81 -8.34 20.13
CA SER A 81 -11.80 -7.50 18.94
C SER A 81 -10.37 -7.11 18.54
N ALA A 82 -9.53 -6.80 19.52
CA ALA A 82 -8.12 -6.49 19.29
C ALA A 82 -7.36 -7.70 18.71
N PHE A 83 -7.58 -8.90 19.25
CA PHE A 83 -6.96 -10.13 18.73
C PHE A 83 -7.33 -10.38 17.26
N ARG A 84 -8.63 -10.35 16.94
CA ARG A 84 -9.14 -10.56 15.58
C ARG A 84 -8.70 -9.49 14.59
N PHE A 85 -8.61 -8.24 15.06
CA PHE A 85 -8.02 -7.17 14.26
C PHE A 85 -6.55 -7.45 13.96
N GLY A 86 -5.81 -7.97 14.96
CA GLY A 86 -4.46 -8.46 14.80
C GLY A 86 -4.34 -9.58 13.76
N GLU A 87 -5.26 -10.56 13.76
CA GLU A 87 -5.32 -11.63 12.76
C GLU A 87 -5.59 -11.09 11.35
N THR A 88 -6.53 -10.14 11.21
CA THR A 88 -6.82 -9.45 9.95
C THR A 88 -5.58 -8.71 9.42
N SER A 89 -4.97 -7.84 10.23
CA SER A 89 -3.75 -7.12 9.85
C SER A 89 -2.57 -8.08 9.59
N GLY A 90 -2.50 -9.19 10.33
CA GLY A 90 -1.53 -10.26 10.15
C GLY A 90 -1.69 -10.97 8.81
N GLY A 91 -2.90 -11.39 8.46
CA GLY A 91 -3.19 -12.13 7.23
C GLY A 91 -2.83 -11.34 5.96
N ILE A 92 -3.01 -10.01 5.95
CA ILE A 92 -2.56 -9.15 4.85
C ILE A 92 -1.03 -9.20 4.73
N ARG A 93 -0.33 -8.97 5.84
CA ARG A 93 1.15 -8.95 5.86
C ARG A 93 1.75 -10.29 5.48
N PHE A 94 1.22 -11.38 6.03
CA PHE A 94 1.67 -12.74 5.69
C PHE A 94 1.38 -13.09 4.23
N THR A 95 0.27 -12.61 3.67
CA THR A 95 -0.01 -12.77 2.23
C THR A 95 1.06 -12.09 1.39
N LEU A 96 1.45 -10.86 1.73
CA LEU A 96 2.53 -10.15 1.05
C LEU A 96 3.87 -10.86 1.19
N ASP A 97 4.21 -11.32 2.40
CA ASP A 97 5.45 -12.05 2.70
C ASP A 97 5.54 -13.35 1.87
N VAL A 98 4.47 -14.16 1.86
CA VAL A 98 4.41 -15.43 1.10
C VAL A 98 4.48 -15.20 -0.41
N LEU A 99 3.95 -14.08 -0.90
CA LEU A 99 4.05 -13.71 -2.32
C LEU A 99 5.39 -13.06 -2.69
N GLY A 100 6.27 -12.81 -1.71
CA GLY A 100 7.53 -12.12 -1.91
C GLY A 100 7.36 -10.66 -2.34
N VAL A 101 6.29 -9.99 -1.90
CA VAL A 101 6.02 -8.59 -2.21
C VAL A 101 6.59 -7.72 -1.08
N PRO A 102 7.67 -6.96 -1.31
CA PRO A 102 8.20 -6.07 -0.28
C PRO A 102 7.19 -4.96 0.03
N TYR A 103 7.04 -4.62 1.31
CA TYR A 103 6.09 -3.61 1.71
C TYR A 103 6.62 -2.60 2.73
N THR A 104 6.05 -1.41 2.66
CA THR A 104 6.25 -0.35 3.65
C THR A 104 5.01 -0.22 4.53
N ARG A 105 5.19 0.37 5.72
CA ARG A 105 4.08 0.63 6.66
C ARG A 105 3.82 2.13 6.75
N ALA A 106 2.66 2.56 6.26
CA ALA A 106 2.23 3.95 6.29
C ALA A 106 1.66 4.29 7.67
N ILE A 107 2.36 5.13 8.44
CA ILE A 107 1.85 5.57 9.74
C ILE A 107 0.69 6.55 9.51
N PRO A 108 -0.51 6.35 10.09
CA PRO A 108 -1.71 7.16 9.81
C PRO A 108 -1.46 8.67 9.87
N ALA A 109 -0.84 9.15 10.96
CA ALA A 109 -0.55 10.57 11.14
C ALA A 109 0.47 11.12 10.14
N VAL A 110 1.36 10.28 9.59
CA VAL A 110 2.41 10.69 8.65
C VAL A 110 1.85 10.81 7.24
N TRP A 111 1.20 9.75 6.74
CA TRP A 111 0.66 9.77 5.37
C TRP A 111 -0.49 10.77 5.23
N LYS A 112 -1.36 10.89 6.25
CA LYS A 112 -2.44 11.90 6.25
C LYS A 112 -1.90 13.32 6.27
N ARG A 113 -0.80 13.59 6.97
CA ARG A 113 -0.16 14.92 6.98
C ARG A 113 0.36 15.28 5.59
N GLN A 114 0.97 14.33 4.88
CA GLN A 114 1.50 14.54 3.54
C GLN A 114 0.43 14.98 2.52
N PHE A 115 -0.82 14.57 2.74
CA PHE A 115 -1.95 14.95 1.89
C PHE A 115 -2.90 15.98 2.53
N ALA A 116 -2.46 16.68 3.58
CA ALA A 116 -3.24 17.70 4.28
C ALA A 116 -4.62 17.23 4.81
N LEU A 117 -4.70 15.97 5.24
CA LEU A 117 -5.93 15.33 5.73
C LEU A 117 -6.09 15.37 7.27
N ILE A 118 -5.10 15.86 8.00
CA ILE A 118 -5.19 15.95 9.47
C ILE A 118 -6.30 16.93 9.87
N GLY A 119 -7.22 16.48 10.72
CA GLY A 119 -8.36 17.27 11.18
C GLY A 119 -9.43 17.55 10.11
N LYS A 120 -9.36 16.88 8.95
CA LYS A 120 -10.38 16.99 7.90
C LYS A 120 -11.50 15.98 8.10
N ASP A 121 -12.62 16.25 7.42
CA ASP A 121 -13.74 15.32 7.33
C ASP A 121 -13.32 13.98 6.71
N LYS A 122 -14.01 12.89 7.05
CA LYS A 122 -13.75 11.56 6.52
C LYS A 122 -13.86 11.48 4.99
N ASP A 123 -14.66 12.34 4.37
CA ASP A 123 -14.82 12.41 2.90
C ASP A 123 -13.66 13.13 2.19
N ALA A 124 -12.78 13.83 2.92
CA ALA A 124 -11.73 14.66 2.33
C ALA A 124 -10.73 13.85 1.50
N ALA A 125 -10.41 12.62 1.92
CA ALA A 125 -9.55 11.71 1.16
C ALA A 125 -10.17 11.37 -0.20
N ARG A 126 -11.47 11.04 -0.21
CA ARG A 126 -12.22 10.75 -1.44
C ARG A 126 -12.26 11.94 -2.38
N GLN A 127 -12.53 13.15 -1.87
CA GLN A 127 -12.51 14.37 -2.69
C GLN A 127 -11.13 14.64 -3.29
N LEU A 128 -10.06 14.44 -2.52
CA LEU A 128 -8.70 14.57 -3.03
C LEU A 128 -8.41 13.55 -4.13
N CYS A 129 -8.84 12.29 -3.96
CA CYS A 129 -8.69 11.27 -4.99
C CYS A 129 -9.49 11.59 -6.25
N LEU A 130 -10.70 12.15 -6.16
CA LEU A 130 -11.47 12.58 -7.33
C LEU A 130 -10.74 13.66 -8.16
N GLN A 131 -10.00 14.54 -7.49
CA GLN A 131 -9.18 15.56 -8.17
C GLN A 131 -7.90 14.97 -8.77
N ARG A 132 -7.29 14.00 -8.08
CA ARG A 132 -5.95 13.47 -8.43
C ARG A 132 -5.99 12.29 -9.40
N PHE A 133 -7.05 11.50 -9.35
CA PHE A 133 -7.25 10.28 -10.14
C PHE A 133 -8.60 10.32 -10.86
N PRO A 134 -8.82 11.30 -11.77
CA PRO A 134 -10.09 11.45 -12.47
C PRO A 134 -10.49 10.19 -13.27
N GLU A 135 -9.51 9.38 -13.70
CA GLU A 135 -9.70 8.15 -14.45
C GLU A 135 -10.50 7.07 -13.68
N VAL A 136 -10.41 7.07 -12.35
CA VAL A 136 -11.11 6.12 -11.47
C VAL A 136 -12.24 6.78 -10.68
N ALA A 137 -12.66 8.01 -11.04
CA ALA A 137 -13.70 8.73 -10.31
C ALA A 137 -15.02 7.94 -10.18
N HIS A 138 -15.35 7.14 -11.19
CA HIS A 138 -16.52 6.24 -11.19
C HIS A 138 -16.47 5.18 -10.06
N MET A 139 -15.27 4.79 -9.61
CA MET A 139 -15.04 3.85 -8.52
C MET A 139 -15.07 4.49 -7.12
N LEU A 140 -15.16 5.82 -7.04
CA LEU A 140 -15.10 6.65 -5.82
C LEU A 140 -16.37 7.51 -5.63
N THR A 141 -17.48 7.11 -6.25
CA THR A 141 -18.71 7.90 -6.31
C THR A 141 -19.45 8.01 -4.98
N ARG A 142 -19.33 7.00 -4.10
CA ARG A 142 -20.12 6.89 -2.87
C ARG A 142 -19.27 7.20 -1.65
N LYS A 143 -19.87 7.72 -0.59
CA LYS A 143 -19.20 7.91 0.71
C LYS A 143 -18.62 6.62 1.30
N LYS A 144 -19.18 5.46 0.95
CA LYS A 144 -18.64 4.16 1.40
C LYS A 144 -17.35 3.75 0.70
N ASP A 145 -16.94 4.45 -0.36
CA ASP A 145 -15.71 4.18 -1.11
C ASP A 145 -14.47 4.84 -0.46
N ASN A 146 -14.59 5.36 0.76
CA ASN A 146 -13.48 5.96 1.51
C ASN A 146 -12.31 4.99 1.71
N GLY A 147 -12.56 3.69 1.92
CA GLY A 147 -11.49 2.70 2.03
C GLY A 147 -10.63 2.60 0.76
N ARG A 148 -11.24 2.74 -0.42
CA ARG A 148 -10.52 2.79 -1.71
C ARG A 148 -9.70 4.08 -1.84
N ALA A 149 -10.27 5.21 -1.41
CA ALA A 149 -9.57 6.49 -1.43
C ALA A 149 -8.34 6.49 -0.50
N ASP A 150 -8.51 6.00 0.74
CA ASP A 150 -7.40 5.86 1.69
C ASP A 150 -6.32 4.92 1.12
N ALA A 151 -6.71 3.77 0.57
CA ALA A 151 -5.78 2.83 -0.06
C ALA A 151 -5.03 3.44 -1.27
N LEU A 152 -5.68 4.25 -2.11
CA LEU A 152 -5.02 4.98 -3.22
C LEU A 152 -3.96 5.96 -2.71
N LEU A 153 -4.31 6.75 -1.68
CA LEU A 153 -3.36 7.70 -1.08
C LEU A 153 -2.22 6.97 -0.36
N ILE A 154 -2.48 5.81 0.25
CA ILE A 154 -1.46 4.95 0.84
C ILE A 154 -0.51 4.39 -0.24
N ALA A 155 -1.02 3.90 -1.37
CA ALA A 155 -0.19 3.43 -2.50
C ALA A 155 0.77 4.53 -2.95
N LEU A 156 0.21 5.72 -3.17
CA LEU A 156 0.91 6.90 -3.65
C LEU A 156 1.94 7.43 -2.63
N TYR A 157 1.61 7.39 -1.35
CA TYR A 157 2.56 7.67 -0.27
C TYR A 157 3.74 6.69 -0.35
N GLY A 158 3.48 5.39 -0.47
CA GLY A 158 4.49 4.35 -0.61
C GLY A 158 5.40 4.57 -1.81
N GLU A 159 4.83 4.94 -2.96
CA GLU A 159 5.63 5.25 -4.15
C GLU A 159 6.60 6.40 -3.93
N GLN A 160 6.12 7.47 -3.30
CA GLN A 160 6.94 8.66 -3.02
C GLN A 160 8.07 8.35 -2.02
N GLN A 161 7.89 7.40 -1.11
CA GLN A 161 8.96 6.95 -0.21
C GLN A 161 10.07 6.17 -0.95
N VAL A 162 9.72 5.37 -1.96
CA VAL A 162 10.71 4.63 -2.76
C VAL A 162 11.40 5.56 -3.76
N GLY A 163 10.67 6.45 -4.43
CA GLY A 163 11.25 7.43 -5.36
C GLY A 163 12.23 8.40 -4.67
N GLY A 164 11.92 8.83 -3.45
CA GLY A 164 12.85 9.64 -2.64
C GLY A 164 14.13 8.91 -2.26
N ARG A 165 14.08 7.57 -2.08
CA ARG A 165 15.26 6.73 -1.81
C ARG A 165 16.11 6.52 -3.05
N GLU A 166 15.49 6.35 -4.22
CA GLU A 166 16.21 6.24 -5.50
C GLU A 166 16.93 7.55 -5.86
N SER A 167 16.28 8.70 -5.66
CA SER A 167 16.93 10.01 -5.82
C SER A 167 18.05 10.24 -4.80
N ALA A 168 17.85 9.90 -3.52
CA ALA A 168 18.88 10.03 -2.49
C ALA A 168 20.08 9.08 -2.73
N ALA A 169 19.84 7.86 -3.22
CA ALA A 169 20.91 6.92 -3.60
C ALA A 169 21.65 7.37 -4.87
N ALA A 170 20.97 8.01 -5.82
CA ALA A 170 21.61 8.58 -7.01
C ALA A 170 22.48 9.83 -6.70
N LEU A 171 22.22 10.50 -5.57
CA LEU A 171 22.97 11.66 -5.08
C LEU A 171 24.16 11.29 -4.18
N GLN A 172 24.37 10.01 -3.86
CA GLN A 172 25.60 9.59 -3.19
C GLN A 172 26.72 9.47 -4.24
N PRO A 173 27.85 10.19 -4.10
CA PRO A 173 28.98 10.00 -5.00
C PRO A 173 29.38 8.54 -4.92
N ARG A 174 29.39 7.85 -6.06
CA ARG A 174 29.93 6.50 -6.17
C ARG A 174 31.32 6.54 -5.58
N ALA A 175 31.50 5.93 -4.40
CA ALA A 175 32.80 5.78 -3.81
C ALA A 175 33.68 5.14 -4.87
N CYS A 176 34.65 5.93 -5.36
CA CYS A 176 35.63 5.49 -6.33
C CYS A 176 36.27 4.23 -5.77
N ALA A 177 35.98 3.08 -6.40
CA ALA A 177 36.72 1.87 -6.15
C ALA A 177 38.18 2.20 -6.47
N ARG A 178 39.00 2.38 -5.43
CA ARG A 178 40.46 2.38 -5.58
C ARG A 178 40.83 0.99 -6.08
N VAL A 179 40.90 0.87 -7.41
CA VAL A 179 41.79 -0.07 -8.06
C VAL A 179 43.20 0.43 -7.75
N CYS A 180 43.87 -0.26 -6.85
CA CYS A 180 45.32 -0.24 -6.80
C CYS A 180 45.77 -1.67 -7.05
N GLY A 181 46.07 -1.96 -8.32
CA GLY A 181 46.90 -3.08 -8.70
C GLY A 181 48.39 -2.71 -8.58
N GLU A 182 49.17 -3.79 -8.53
CA GLU A 182 50.56 -3.94 -9.01
C GLU A 182 51.74 -3.53 -8.11
N GLU A 183 52.42 -4.61 -7.69
CA GLU A 183 53.84 -4.93 -7.89
C GLU A 183 54.94 -4.54 -6.88
N ALA A 184 55.79 -5.56 -6.67
CA ALA A 184 57.22 -5.56 -6.33
C ALA A 184 57.66 -5.31 -4.89
N ALA A 185 57.89 -6.40 -4.13
CA ALA A 185 59.23 -6.88 -3.74
C ALA A 185 59.12 -8.21 -2.97
#